data_AF-A0A7M1S9A5-F1
#
_entry.id   AF-A0A7M1S9A5-F1
#
_cell.length_a   1.000
_cell.length_b   1.000
_cell.length_c   1.000
_cell.angle_alpha   90.00
_cell.angle_beta   90.00
_cell.angle_gamma   90.00
#
_symmetry.space_group_name_H-M   'P 1'
#
loop_
_entity.id
_entity.type
_entity.pdbx_description
1 polymer ?
#
loop_
_entity_poly.entity_id
_entity_poly.type
_entity_poly.pdbx_seq_one_letter_code
_entity_poly.pdbx_strand_id
1 'polypeptide(L)'
;MKLHRFLPILLLVVLSTAPLSAKKTFNYSQVHRMPQSIEKDYYIWRFLKQPDTTASQARAIIQEVSHLNKKLKEAYRKKTGSYPKVKPKGALYRVDDPEKWKNRAQGNYAFRKAISLVQRKQLKRAAEFFNSAYRIYTERWEKDKALFWLYLVTKDKNYLDTLKQSYHINMYTLLAADLTKSKYPRTIITPNITKNSIWGIDAEDPIDWAKMKQKLFTPGTDLEDLAQECASKETIGMHTYIKARACNFTKSYFPMPYRDIMERYSIERQALIYAIARQESRFVPASVSRSFALGMMQFMPFLIDHVSKEKGERIDYDDIFDPYKAIEYADYHLDYLTTYLYHPLFIAYAYNGGIGFTRRLLRKRGNFRPGPFEPYLSMEKMTNVEAREYGKRVLTNYVVYMNKLGKPTRLLPFIKTLTDPYQTDRFRK
;
A
#
# COMPACT_ATOMS: atom_id res chain seq x y z
N MET A 1 53.37 -44.54 28.20
CA MET A 1 53.85 -43.14 28.24
C MET A 1 53.94 -42.61 26.81
N LYS A 2 52.93 -41.87 26.34
CA LYS A 2 52.99 -40.94 25.19
C LYS A 2 51.69 -40.13 25.18
N LEU A 3 51.81 -38.88 25.63
CA LEU A 3 50.75 -37.87 25.68
C LEU A 3 50.32 -37.51 24.25
N HIS A 4 49.03 -37.62 23.93
CA HIS A 4 48.46 -36.90 22.80
C HIS A 4 48.04 -35.49 23.26
N ARG A 5 48.76 -34.49 22.75
CA ARG A 5 48.50 -33.06 22.95
C ARG A 5 47.18 -32.69 22.26
N PHE A 6 46.25 -32.13 23.04
CA PHE A 6 45.11 -31.38 22.51
C PHE A 6 45.63 -30.09 21.85
N LEU A 7 45.37 -29.93 20.55
CA LEU A 7 45.49 -28.64 19.85
C LEU A 7 44.20 -27.84 20.11
N PRO A 8 44.26 -26.58 20.58
CA PRO A 8 43.09 -25.73 20.64
C PRO A 8 42.76 -25.24 19.23
N ILE A 9 41.55 -25.55 18.75
CA ILE A 9 41.00 -24.97 17.53
C ILE A 9 40.73 -23.49 17.82
N LEU A 10 41.56 -22.62 17.25
CA LEU A 10 41.40 -21.17 17.30
C LEU A 10 40.15 -20.82 16.48
N LEU A 11 39.06 -20.46 17.17
CA LEU A 11 37.83 -19.98 16.53
C LEU A 11 38.13 -18.59 15.94
N LEU A 12 38.45 -18.55 14.65
CA LEU A 12 38.60 -17.30 13.90
C LEU A 12 37.21 -16.67 13.74
N VAL A 13 36.88 -15.77 14.66
CA VAL A 13 35.75 -14.84 14.49
C VAL A 13 36.12 -13.90 13.35
N VAL A 14 35.68 -14.24 12.15
CA VAL A 14 35.67 -13.30 11.02
C VAL A 14 34.60 -12.25 11.36
N LEU A 15 35.03 -11.18 12.03
CA LEU A 15 34.27 -9.93 12.09
C LEU A 15 34.17 -9.41 10.66
N SER A 16 33.07 -9.75 9.98
CA SER A 16 32.70 -9.09 8.73
C SER A 16 32.46 -7.62 9.04
N THR A 17 33.45 -6.78 8.79
CA THR A 17 33.28 -5.33 8.77
C THR A 17 32.44 -4.99 7.54
N ALA A 18 31.11 -5.05 7.68
CA ALA A 18 30.23 -4.42 6.72
C ALA A 18 30.65 -2.93 6.64
N PRO A 19 30.89 -2.38 5.44
CA PRO A 19 31.27 -0.98 5.31
C PRO A 19 30.19 -0.13 5.99
N LEU A 20 30.62 0.85 6.81
CA LEU A 20 29.71 1.87 7.34
C LEU A 20 28.98 2.47 6.13
N SER A 21 27.66 2.24 5.99
CA SER A 21 26.87 2.95 4.98
C SER A 21 26.90 4.44 5.34
N ALA A 22 27.75 5.19 4.65
CA ALA A 22 27.83 6.63 4.79
C ALA A 22 26.52 7.23 4.24
N LYS A 23 25.91 8.15 4.99
CA LYS A 23 24.69 8.84 4.53
C LYS A 23 24.95 9.48 3.17
N LYS A 24 24.11 9.15 2.18
CA LYS A 24 24.23 9.71 0.82
C LYS A 24 24.02 11.22 0.90
N THR A 25 24.92 11.97 0.26
CA THR A 25 24.84 13.42 0.08
C THR A 25 24.50 13.76 -1.37
N PHE A 26 23.81 14.86 -1.55
CA PHE A 26 23.34 15.38 -2.82
C PHE A 26 23.83 16.81 -2.98
N ASN A 27 24.28 17.17 -4.18
CA ASN A 27 24.58 18.56 -4.51
C ASN A 27 23.43 19.20 -5.31
N TYR A 28 23.43 20.53 -5.36
CA TYR A 28 22.37 21.30 -6.03
C TYR A 28 22.19 20.89 -7.51
N SER A 29 23.29 20.75 -8.25
CA SER A 29 23.24 20.40 -9.69
C SER A 29 22.66 19.01 -9.94
N GLN A 30 22.95 18.03 -9.08
CA GLN A 30 22.36 16.70 -9.15
C GLN A 30 20.84 16.76 -8.98
N VAL A 31 20.35 17.42 -7.93
CA VAL A 31 18.90 17.50 -7.67
C VAL A 31 18.18 18.36 -8.72
N HIS A 32 18.78 19.45 -9.14
CA HIS A 32 18.23 20.35 -10.16
C HIS A 32 17.96 19.63 -11.49
N ARG A 33 18.87 18.76 -11.94
CA ARG A 33 18.74 17.99 -13.19
C ARG A 33 17.68 16.89 -13.15
N MET A 34 17.18 16.52 -11.97
CA MET A 34 16.13 15.51 -11.86
C MET A 34 14.82 16.00 -12.51
N PRO A 35 14.03 15.12 -13.14
CA PRO A 35 12.72 15.47 -13.69
C PRO A 35 11.77 15.91 -12.58
N GLN A 36 10.92 16.90 -12.83
CA GLN A 36 9.93 17.35 -11.85
C GLN A 36 8.96 16.21 -11.50
N SER A 37 8.99 15.79 -10.23
CA SER A 37 8.25 14.62 -9.76
C SER A 37 8.19 14.59 -8.22
N ILE A 38 7.40 13.66 -7.67
CA ILE A 38 7.38 13.40 -6.21
C ILE A 38 8.71 12.80 -5.75
N GLU A 39 9.38 12.03 -6.60
CA GLU A 39 10.70 11.46 -6.35
C GLU A 39 11.76 12.57 -6.26
N LYS A 40 11.72 13.57 -7.17
CA LYS A 40 12.54 14.77 -7.04
C LYS A 40 12.22 15.53 -5.76
N ASP A 41 10.94 15.68 -5.39
CA ASP A 41 10.54 16.34 -4.15
C ASP A 41 11.18 15.68 -2.90
N TYR A 42 11.31 14.36 -2.91
CA TYR A 42 12.03 13.62 -1.88
C TYR A 42 13.52 13.96 -1.85
N TYR A 43 14.20 14.01 -3.01
CA TYR A 43 15.60 14.42 -3.06
C TYR A 43 15.83 15.90 -2.74
N ILE A 44 14.87 16.79 -3.05
CA ILE A 44 14.87 18.18 -2.56
C ILE A 44 14.82 18.19 -1.03
N TRP A 45 13.96 17.36 -0.41
CA TRP A 45 13.90 17.25 1.04
C TRP A 45 15.21 16.72 1.64
N ARG A 46 15.81 15.69 1.03
CA ARG A 46 17.13 15.14 1.42
C ARG A 46 18.21 16.22 1.34
N PHE A 47 18.29 16.95 0.24
CA PHE A 47 19.22 18.05 0.03
C PHE A 47 19.03 19.17 1.07
N LEU A 48 17.80 19.63 1.31
CA LEU A 48 17.52 20.67 2.32
C LEU A 48 17.87 20.24 3.75
N LYS A 49 17.93 18.94 4.02
CA LYS A 49 18.26 18.37 5.34
C LYS A 49 19.78 18.33 5.60
N GLN A 50 20.61 18.44 4.57
CA GLN A 50 22.06 18.43 4.75
C GLN A 50 22.56 19.71 5.42
N PRO A 51 23.62 19.66 6.25
CA PRO A 51 24.14 20.83 6.95
C PRO A 51 24.69 21.91 6.00
N ASP A 52 25.34 21.50 4.91
CA ASP A 52 26.02 22.35 3.93
C ASP A 52 25.08 23.08 2.95
N THR A 53 23.81 22.68 2.85
CA THR A 53 22.84 23.38 2.00
C THR A 53 22.60 24.81 2.47
N THR A 54 22.93 25.77 1.61
CA THR A 54 22.80 27.21 1.88
C THR A 54 21.37 27.71 1.74
N ALA A 55 21.05 28.85 2.36
CA ALA A 55 19.75 29.50 2.22
C ALA A 55 19.45 29.92 0.75
N SER A 56 20.49 30.27 -0.02
CA SER A 56 20.35 30.62 -1.44
C SER A 56 19.95 29.41 -2.28
N GLN A 57 20.66 28.29 -2.13
CA GLN A 57 20.31 27.03 -2.80
C GLN A 57 18.91 26.54 -2.40
N ALA A 58 18.55 26.68 -1.11
CA ALA A 58 17.22 26.32 -0.64
C ALA A 58 16.11 27.15 -1.30
N ARG A 59 16.32 28.47 -1.46
CA ARG A 59 15.40 29.39 -2.16
C ARG A 59 15.25 29.04 -3.64
N ALA A 60 16.33 28.65 -4.30
CA ALA A 60 16.31 28.26 -5.71
C ALA A 60 15.59 26.92 -5.91
N ILE A 61 16.03 25.87 -5.22
CA ILE A 61 15.57 24.50 -5.49
C ILE A 61 14.09 24.29 -5.13
N ILE A 62 13.56 25.00 -4.12
CA ILE A 62 12.16 24.83 -3.69
C ILE A 62 11.17 25.27 -4.78
N GLN A 63 11.58 26.09 -5.76
CA GLN A 63 10.72 26.51 -6.86
C GLN A 63 10.39 25.37 -7.83
N GLU A 64 11.14 24.26 -7.75
CA GLU A 64 11.02 23.12 -8.65
C GLU A 64 10.08 22.04 -8.12
N VAL A 65 9.55 22.19 -6.90
CA VAL A 65 8.73 21.14 -6.28
C VAL A 65 7.43 20.87 -7.05
N SER A 66 7.08 19.60 -7.18
CA SER A 66 5.80 19.19 -7.77
C SER A 66 4.67 19.17 -6.72
N HIS A 67 5.01 18.90 -5.47
CA HIS A 67 4.11 18.87 -4.33
C HIS A 67 4.81 19.34 -3.04
N LEU A 68 4.18 20.29 -2.34
CA LEU A 68 4.74 20.87 -1.13
C LEU A 68 4.09 20.28 0.14
N ASN A 69 4.70 19.21 0.66
CA ASN A 69 4.28 18.57 1.91
C ASN A 69 4.84 19.27 3.17
N LYS A 70 4.43 18.81 4.36
CA LYS A 70 4.88 19.36 5.66
C LYS A 70 6.40 19.24 5.85
N LYS A 71 7.00 18.09 5.50
CA LYS A 71 8.44 17.82 5.66
C LYS A 71 9.30 18.80 4.84
N LEU A 72 8.91 19.09 3.60
CA LEU A 72 9.58 20.08 2.74
C LEU A 72 9.47 21.49 3.32
N LYS A 73 8.27 21.91 3.75
CA LYS A 73 8.06 23.23 4.38
C LYS A 73 8.95 23.42 5.60
N GLU A 74 9.05 22.41 6.44
CA GLU A 74 9.88 22.43 7.65
C GLU A 74 11.39 22.45 7.31
N ALA A 75 11.84 21.60 6.40
CA ALA A 75 13.24 21.58 5.98
C ALA A 75 13.66 22.91 5.35
N TYR A 76 12.83 23.46 4.47
CA TYR A 76 13.03 24.79 3.88
C TYR A 76 13.07 25.90 4.93
N ARG A 77 12.12 25.91 5.88
CA ARG A 77 12.05 26.91 6.95
C ARG A 77 13.30 26.88 7.82
N LYS A 78 13.82 25.69 8.15
CA LYS A 78 15.08 25.53 8.89
C LYS A 78 16.28 26.14 8.16
N LYS A 79 16.28 26.17 6.83
CA LYS A 79 17.37 26.73 6.02
C LYS A 79 17.25 28.22 5.74
N THR A 80 16.04 28.76 5.72
CA THR A 80 15.79 30.13 5.23
C THR A 80 15.16 31.06 6.26
N GLY A 81 14.70 30.53 7.41
CA GLY A 81 13.96 31.29 8.42
C GLY A 81 12.49 31.58 8.05
N SER A 82 12.05 31.26 6.82
CA SER A 82 10.72 31.62 6.32
C SER A 82 9.97 30.43 5.73
N TYR A 83 8.65 30.55 5.56
CA TYR A 83 7.88 29.56 4.82
C TYR A 83 8.07 29.73 3.30
N PRO A 84 8.07 28.64 2.52
CA PRO A 84 8.27 28.73 1.09
C PRO A 84 7.06 29.39 0.42
N LYS A 85 7.30 30.44 -0.36
CA LYS A 85 6.30 31.12 -1.19
C LYS A 85 6.34 30.56 -2.61
N VAL A 86 5.88 29.31 -2.76
CA VAL A 86 5.80 28.62 -4.06
C VAL A 86 4.39 28.09 -4.28
N LYS A 87 3.88 28.23 -5.50
CA LYS A 87 2.69 27.50 -5.98
C LYS A 87 3.20 26.26 -6.71
N PRO A 88 3.07 25.04 -6.15
CA PRO A 88 3.53 23.84 -6.82
C PRO A 88 2.84 23.70 -8.18
N LYS A 89 3.60 23.37 -9.22
CA LYS A 89 3.08 23.26 -10.60
C LYS A 89 2.13 22.06 -10.79
N GLY A 90 1.93 21.25 -9.75
CA GLY A 90 1.26 19.96 -9.81
C GLY A 90 2.16 18.92 -10.46
N ALA A 91 2.06 17.66 -10.03
CA ALA A 91 2.68 16.59 -10.82
C ALA A 91 1.97 16.55 -12.19
N LEU A 92 2.74 16.44 -13.28
CA LEU A 92 2.26 16.37 -14.68
C LEU A 92 1.21 15.27 -14.95
N TYR A 93 0.98 14.40 -13.97
CA TYR A 93 0.26 13.14 -14.05
C TYR A 93 -1.19 13.19 -13.56
N ARG A 94 -1.72 14.39 -13.35
CA ARG A 94 -3.05 14.58 -12.76
C ARG A 94 -4.07 14.91 -13.83
N VAL A 95 -4.65 13.87 -14.42
CA VAL A 95 -5.88 13.97 -15.21
C VAL A 95 -7.02 13.45 -14.34
N ASP A 96 -7.38 14.22 -13.30
CA ASP A 96 -8.60 13.93 -12.55
C ASP A 96 -9.76 14.64 -13.26
N ASP A 97 -10.70 13.89 -13.81
CA ASP A 97 -11.97 14.41 -14.33
C ASP A 97 -12.69 15.22 -13.22
N PRO A 98 -12.92 16.54 -13.40
CA PRO A 98 -13.60 17.39 -12.43
C PRO A 98 -15.03 16.93 -12.07
N GLU A 99 -15.68 16.13 -12.91
CA GLU A 99 -17.02 15.63 -12.62
C GLU A 99 -16.97 14.40 -11.70
N LYS A 100 -15.92 13.58 -11.84
CA LYS A 100 -15.69 12.38 -11.04
C LYS A 100 -15.64 12.65 -9.54
N TRP A 101 -15.01 13.74 -9.09
CA TRP A 101 -14.96 14.07 -7.66
C TRP A 101 -16.33 14.48 -7.11
N LYS A 102 -17.14 15.20 -7.90
CA LYS A 102 -18.49 15.64 -7.52
C LYS A 102 -19.39 14.42 -7.33
N ASN A 103 -19.41 13.52 -8.31
CA ASN A 103 -20.16 12.27 -8.26
C ASN A 103 -19.74 11.44 -7.04
N ARG A 104 -18.44 11.30 -6.81
CA ARG A 104 -17.94 10.58 -5.63
C ARG A 104 -18.38 11.21 -4.31
N ALA A 105 -18.36 12.54 -4.19
CA ALA A 105 -18.82 13.25 -3.00
C ALA A 105 -20.32 13.02 -2.73
N GLN A 106 -21.16 13.12 -3.77
CA GLN A 106 -22.60 12.87 -3.69
C GLN A 106 -22.91 11.39 -3.38
N GLY A 107 -22.24 10.45 -4.04
CA GLY A 107 -22.37 9.02 -3.75
C GLY A 107 -21.98 8.69 -2.30
N ASN A 108 -20.89 9.29 -1.80
CA ASN A 108 -20.49 9.15 -0.40
C ASN A 108 -21.48 9.77 0.59
N TYR A 109 -22.17 10.85 0.21
CA TYR A 109 -23.26 11.40 1.02
C TYR A 109 -24.43 10.41 1.09
N ALA A 110 -24.92 9.93 -0.05
CA ALA A 110 -26.01 8.96 -0.12
C ALA A 110 -25.68 7.68 0.66
N PHE A 111 -24.48 7.13 0.47
CA PHE A 111 -24.02 5.94 1.18
C PHE A 111 -23.95 6.14 2.70
N ARG A 112 -23.41 7.28 3.18
CA ARG A 112 -23.39 7.60 4.62
C ARG A 112 -24.80 7.75 5.19
N LYS A 113 -25.72 8.35 4.43
CA LYS A 113 -27.13 8.46 4.83
C LYS A 113 -27.77 7.08 4.96
N ALA A 114 -27.53 6.18 4.01
CA ALA A 114 -27.99 4.80 4.08
C ALA A 114 -27.46 4.07 5.34
N ILE A 115 -26.17 4.19 5.64
CA ILE A 115 -25.56 3.62 6.86
C ILE A 115 -26.19 4.17 8.14
N SER A 116 -26.56 5.46 8.16
CA SER A 116 -27.31 6.06 9.28
C SER A 116 -28.71 5.46 9.44
N LEU A 117 -29.40 5.20 8.33
CA LEU A 117 -30.73 4.58 8.33
C LEU A 117 -30.67 3.10 8.75
N VAL A 118 -29.63 2.35 8.37
CA VAL A 118 -29.37 0.98 8.86
C VAL A 118 -29.26 0.98 10.39
N GLN A 119 -28.52 1.92 10.97
CA GLN A 119 -28.39 2.04 12.44
C GLN A 119 -29.73 2.33 13.14
N ARG A 120 -30.66 2.99 12.45
CA ARG A 120 -32.03 3.28 12.94
C ARG A 120 -33.03 2.18 12.56
N LYS A 121 -32.56 1.04 12.04
CA LYS A 121 -33.38 -0.10 11.56
C LYS A 121 -34.38 0.26 10.44
N GLN A 122 -34.15 1.36 9.72
CA GLN A 122 -35.02 1.82 8.62
C GLN A 122 -34.55 1.22 7.28
N LEU A 123 -34.65 -0.10 7.14
CA LEU A 123 -33.97 -0.85 6.06
C LEU A 123 -34.49 -0.52 4.66
N LYS A 124 -35.80 -0.31 4.50
CA LYS A 124 -36.40 0.07 3.20
C LYS A 124 -35.85 1.40 2.69
N ARG A 125 -35.83 2.42 3.56
CA ARG A 125 -35.24 3.73 3.25
C ARG A 125 -33.73 3.64 3.05
N ALA A 126 -33.04 2.80 3.81
CA ALA A 126 -31.61 2.57 3.61
C ALA A 126 -31.33 2.02 2.20
N ALA A 127 -32.15 1.07 1.73
CA ALA A 127 -32.03 0.51 0.38
C ALA A 127 -32.18 1.58 -0.71
N GLU A 128 -33.13 2.52 -0.58
CA GLU A 128 -33.30 3.64 -1.51
C GLU A 128 -32.01 4.48 -1.63
N PHE A 129 -31.38 4.81 -0.50
CA PHE A 129 -30.14 5.57 -0.49
C PHE A 129 -28.92 4.77 -0.97
N PHE A 130 -28.84 3.46 -0.70
CA PHE A 130 -27.80 2.61 -1.29
C PHE A 130 -27.95 2.50 -2.81
N ASN A 131 -29.18 2.38 -3.32
CA ASN A 131 -29.45 2.39 -4.76
C ASN A 131 -29.09 3.74 -5.40
N SER A 132 -29.41 4.86 -4.72
CA SER A 132 -28.96 6.18 -5.14
C SER A 132 -27.43 6.26 -5.23
N ALA A 133 -26.72 5.81 -4.17
CA ALA A 133 -25.26 5.75 -4.18
C ALA A 133 -24.72 4.90 -5.34
N TYR A 134 -25.29 3.71 -5.58
CA TYR A 134 -24.94 2.83 -6.70
C TYR A 134 -25.05 3.52 -8.06
N ARG A 135 -26.12 4.30 -8.29
CA ARG A 135 -26.33 5.03 -9.54
C ARG A 135 -25.36 6.19 -9.73
N ILE A 136 -24.98 6.86 -8.65
CA ILE A 136 -24.11 8.05 -8.67
C ILE A 136 -22.63 7.67 -8.79
N TYR A 137 -22.18 6.63 -8.08
CA TYR A 137 -20.78 6.24 -8.13
C TYR A 137 -20.34 5.91 -9.56
N THR A 138 -19.13 6.31 -9.93
CA THR A 138 -18.53 5.98 -11.24
C THR A 138 -17.53 4.84 -11.12
N GLU A 139 -16.83 4.76 -9.99
CA GLU A 139 -15.87 3.70 -9.68
C GLU A 139 -16.56 2.36 -9.41
N ARG A 140 -16.10 1.30 -10.10
CA ARG A 140 -16.70 -0.03 -10.02
C ARG A 140 -16.72 -0.59 -8.60
N TRP A 141 -15.64 -0.43 -7.84
CA TRP A 141 -15.57 -0.94 -6.46
C TRP A 141 -16.52 -0.20 -5.50
N GLU A 142 -16.84 1.08 -5.75
CA GLU A 142 -17.82 1.83 -4.94
C GLU A 142 -19.25 1.40 -5.27
N LYS A 143 -19.53 1.10 -6.54
CA LYS A 143 -20.78 0.47 -6.96
C LYS A 143 -20.94 -0.92 -6.32
N ASP A 144 -19.89 -1.74 -6.31
CA ASP A 144 -19.92 -3.08 -5.72
C ASP A 144 -20.17 -3.04 -4.22
N LYS A 145 -19.55 -2.08 -3.53
CA LYS A 145 -19.86 -1.80 -2.12
C LYS A 145 -21.35 -1.51 -1.91
N ALA A 146 -21.95 -0.65 -2.74
CA ALA A 146 -23.37 -0.32 -2.65
C ALA A 146 -24.27 -1.53 -2.93
N LEU A 147 -23.94 -2.34 -3.95
CA LEU A 147 -24.66 -3.59 -4.27
C LEU A 147 -24.61 -4.60 -3.11
N PHE A 148 -23.47 -4.75 -2.46
CA PHE A 148 -23.36 -5.66 -1.31
C PHE A 148 -24.20 -5.19 -0.14
N TRP A 149 -24.24 -3.88 0.12
CA TRP A 149 -25.12 -3.32 1.15
C TRP A 149 -26.60 -3.45 0.79
N LEU A 150 -26.98 -3.30 -0.48
CA LEU A 150 -28.33 -3.60 -0.97
C LEU A 150 -28.69 -5.05 -0.65
N TYR A 151 -27.85 -6.02 -1.00
CA TYR A 151 -28.04 -7.42 -0.60
C TYR A 151 -28.22 -7.57 0.92
N LEU A 152 -27.37 -6.93 1.73
CA LEU A 152 -27.46 -7.07 3.18
C LEU A 152 -28.81 -6.60 3.73
N VAL A 153 -29.36 -5.49 3.24
CA VAL A 153 -30.59 -4.88 3.76
C VAL A 153 -31.87 -5.43 3.14
N THR A 154 -31.84 -5.92 1.90
CA THR A 154 -33.03 -6.47 1.21
C THR A 154 -33.08 -8.01 1.23
N LYS A 155 -31.93 -8.67 1.41
CA LYS A 155 -31.73 -10.11 1.22
C LYS A 155 -31.96 -10.62 -0.21
N ASP A 156 -32.09 -9.71 -1.19
CA ASP A 156 -32.22 -10.06 -2.60
C ASP A 156 -30.88 -10.60 -3.16
N LYS A 157 -30.88 -11.86 -3.59
CA LYS A 157 -29.70 -12.55 -4.12
C LYS A 157 -29.29 -12.06 -5.51
N ASN A 158 -30.15 -11.39 -6.26
CA ASN A 158 -29.81 -10.83 -7.58
C ASN A 158 -28.64 -9.84 -7.50
N TYR A 159 -28.48 -9.15 -6.37
CA TYR A 159 -27.32 -8.29 -6.14
C TYR A 159 -26.01 -9.08 -6.00
N LEU A 160 -26.03 -10.29 -5.44
CA LEU A 160 -24.87 -11.18 -5.42
C LEU A 160 -24.53 -11.69 -6.82
N ASP A 161 -25.55 -11.98 -7.64
CA ASP A 161 -25.34 -12.36 -9.03
C ASP A 161 -24.72 -11.23 -9.84
N THR A 162 -25.19 -10.00 -9.64
CA THR A 162 -24.59 -8.79 -10.24
C THR A 162 -23.14 -8.59 -9.79
N LEU A 163 -22.85 -8.78 -8.50
CA LEU A 163 -21.49 -8.67 -7.96
C LEU A 163 -20.51 -9.67 -8.56
N LYS A 164 -20.96 -10.91 -8.83
CA LYS A 164 -20.12 -11.94 -9.46
C LYS A 164 -19.68 -11.57 -10.88
N GLN A 165 -20.42 -10.69 -11.56
CA GLN A 165 -20.09 -10.21 -12.90
C GLN A 165 -19.18 -8.98 -12.89
N SER A 166 -18.83 -8.44 -11.72
CA SER A 166 -17.91 -7.30 -11.63
C SER A 166 -16.50 -7.72 -12.05
N TYR A 167 -15.87 -6.92 -12.92
CA TYR A 167 -14.48 -7.11 -13.31
C TYR A 167 -13.48 -6.74 -12.20
N HIS A 168 -13.90 -5.91 -11.24
CA HIS A 168 -13.02 -5.37 -10.22
C HIS A 168 -12.89 -6.33 -9.04
N ILE A 169 -11.66 -6.79 -8.76
CA ILE A 169 -11.39 -7.63 -7.59
C ILE A 169 -11.46 -6.80 -6.31
N ASN A 170 -12.45 -7.05 -5.47
CA ASN A 170 -12.60 -6.40 -4.17
C ASN A 170 -13.30 -7.32 -3.16
N MET A 171 -13.28 -6.93 -1.89
CA MET A 171 -13.89 -7.66 -0.77
C MET A 171 -15.33 -8.13 -1.08
N TYR A 172 -16.13 -7.28 -1.71
CA TYR A 172 -17.54 -7.54 -1.96
C TYR A 172 -17.74 -8.61 -3.04
N THR A 173 -16.92 -8.60 -4.10
CA THR A 173 -16.93 -9.65 -5.14
C THR A 173 -16.50 -11.02 -4.60
N LEU A 174 -15.49 -11.07 -3.72
CA LEU A 174 -15.04 -12.30 -3.07
C LEU A 174 -16.10 -12.82 -2.09
N LEU A 175 -16.75 -11.93 -1.33
CA LEU A 175 -17.86 -12.31 -0.45
C LEU A 175 -19.06 -12.84 -1.23
N ALA A 176 -19.41 -12.22 -2.36
CA ALA A 176 -20.48 -12.72 -3.22
C ALA A 176 -20.16 -14.14 -3.72
N ALA A 177 -18.92 -14.39 -4.15
CA ALA A 177 -18.48 -15.73 -4.55
C ALA A 177 -18.55 -16.73 -3.38
N ASP A 178 -18.10 -16.36 -2.17
CA ASP A 178 -18.16 -17.24 -1.00
C ASP A 178 -19.60 -17.57 -0.58
N LEU A 179 -20.47 -16.55 -0.52
CA LEU A 179 -21.88 -16.70 -0.14
C LEU A 179 -22.68 -17.54 -1.13
N THR A 180 -22.27 -17.55 -2.40
CA THR A 180 -22.88 -18.34 -3.47
C THR A 180 -22.11 -19.62 -3.79
N LYS A 181 -21.10 -19.99 -2.98
CA LYS A 181 -20.23 -21.16 -3.16
C LYS A 181 -19.59 -21.25 -4.57
N SER A 182 -19.32 -20.10 -5.17
CA SER A 182 -18.74 -19.97 -6.51
C SER A 182 -17.22 -19.81 -6.48
N LYS A 183 -16.59 -19.91 -7.66
CA LYS A 183 -15.15 -19.63 -7.84
C LYS A 183 -14.89 -18.12 -7.76
N TYR A 184 -13.68 -17.74 -7.33
CA TYR A 184 -13.23 -16.34 -7.38
C TYR A 184 -13.05 -15.84 -8.82
N PRO A 185 -13.14 -14.52 -9.06
CA PRO A 185 -13.20 -14.00 -10.42
C PRO A 185 -11.92 -14.31 -11.22
N ARG A 186 -12.10 -14.64 -12.50
CA ARG A 186 -11.01 -15.00 -13.42
C ARG A 186 -10.12 -13.82 -13.84
N THR A 187 -10.49 -12.58 -13.49
CA THR A 187 -9.70 -11.36 -13.77
C THR A 187 -8.47 -11.21 -12.86
N ILE A 188 -8.23 -12.17 -11.95
CA ILE A 188 -7.01 -12.30 -11.15
C ILE A 188 -5.90 -12.92 -12.01
N ILE A 189 -4.89 -12.11 -12.35
CA ILE A 189 -3.78 -12.52 -13.23
C ILE A 189 -2.49 -12.61 -12.42
N THR A 190 -1.76 -13.72 -12.55
CA THR A 190 -0.33 -13.76 -12.18
C THR A 190 0.47 -13.60 -13.47
N PRO A 191 1.22 -12.51 -13.63
CA PRO A 191 2.07 -12.33 -14.81
C PRO A 191 3.17 -13.38 -14.80
N ASN A 192 3.53 -13.88 -15.98
CA ASN A 192 4.68 -14.75 -16.18
C ASN A 192 5.77 -13.94 -16.88
N ILE A 193 6.90 -13.73 -16.20
CA ILE A 193 8.04 -12.98 -16.73
C ILE A 193 9.31 -13.81 -16.53
N THR A 194 10.02 -14.07 -17.63
CA THR A 194 11.22 -14.90 -17.66
C THR A 194 12.50 -14.08 -17.51
N LYS A 195 12.54 -12.87 -18.09
CA LYS A 195 13.70 -11.97 -18.05
C LYS A 195 13.97 -11.49 -16.62
N ASN A 196 15.21 -11.59 -16.15
CA ASN A 196 15.57 -11.17 -14.79
C ASN A 196 15.63 -9.64 -14.67
N SER A 197 16.35 -8.98 -15.57
CA SER A 197 16.62 -7.53 -15.57
C SER A 197 16.45 -6.90 -16.95
N ILE A 198 16.42 -5.56 -17.04
CA ILE A 198 16.40 -4.81 -18.30
C ILE A 198 17.49 -3.76 -18.29
N TRP A 199 18.26 -3.70 -19.38
CA TRP A 199 19.28 -2.68 -19.54
C TRP A 199 18.66 -1.28 -19.63
N GLY A 200 19.24 -0.32 -18.91
CA GLY A 200 18.83 1.09 -18.93
C GLY A 200 17.62 1.44 -18.06
N ILE A 201 17.14 0.53 -17.22
CA ILE A 201 16.12 0.80 -16.19
C ILE A 201 16.58 0.23 -14.87
N ASP A 202 16.88 1.09 -13.91
CA ASP A 202 17.12 0.69 -12.52
C ASP A 202 15.78 0.59 -11.77
N ALA A 203 15.45 -0.60 -11.26
CA ALA A 203 14.21 -0.85 -10.53
C ALA A 203 14.17 -0.14 -9.15
N GLU A 204 15.34 0.17 -8.60
CA GLU A 204 15.55 0.74 -7.27
C GLU A 204 15.73 2.26 -7.32
N ASP A 205 16.09 2.85 -8.48
CA ASP A 205 16.23 4.30 -8.62
C ASP A 205 14.87 5.03 -8.76
N PRO A 206 14.48 5.87 -7.78
CA PRO A 206 13.30 6.73 -7.88
C PRO A 206 13.30 7.65 -9.10
N ILE A 207 14.46 8.08 -9.59
CA ILE A 207 14.52 8.98 -10.74
C ILE A 207 14.22 8.23 -12.05
N ASP A 208 14.64 6.97 -12.20
CA ASP A 208 14.22 6.14 -13.32
C ASP A 208 12.72 5.86 -13.28
N TRP A 209 12.14 5.61 -12.09
CA TRP A 209 10.69 5.53 -11.96
C TRP A 209 9.98 6.86 -12.32
N ALA A 210 10.57 8.01 -11.97
CA ALA A 210 10.03 9.31 -12.36
C ALA A 210 10.03 9.51 -13.88
N LYS A 211 11.11 9.13 -14.58
CA LYS A 211 11.20 9.15 -16.06
C LYS A 211 10.17 8.21 -16.70
N MET A 212 10.00 7.00 -16.14
CA MET A 212 9.00 6.04 -16.62
C MET A 212 7.57 6.61 -16.50
N LYS A 213 7.25 7.30 -15.40
CA LYS A 213 5.97 8.02 -15.28
C LYS A 213 5.85 9.14 -16.31
N GLN A 214 6.93 9.88 -16.62
CA GLN A 214 6.86 10.90 -17.69
C GLN A 214 6.37 10.28 -18.99
N LYS A 215 6.99 9.18 -19.42
CA LYS A 215 6.55 8.41 -20.60
C LYS A 215 5.08 7.97 -20.50
N LEU A 216 4.69 7.36 -19.38
CA LEU A 216 3.35 6.80 -19.17
C LEU A 216 2.23 7.84 -19.29
N PHE A 217 2.49 9.09 -18.92
CA PHE A 217 1.48 10.15 -18.92
C PHE A 217 1.61 11.12 -20.11
N THR A 218 2.59 10.91 -21.00
CA THR A 218 2.66 11.62 -22.27
C THR A 218 1.44 11.24 -23.13
N PRO A 219 0.69 12.21 -23.68
CA PRO A 219 -0.44 11.94 -24.57
C PRO A 219 0.01 11.12 -25.79
N GLY A 220 -0.77 10.09 -26.13
CA GLY A 220 -0.49 9.22 -27.29
C GLY A 220 0.50 8.08 -27.03
N THR A 221 1.08 7.95 -25.84
CA THR A 221 1.92 6.80 -25.50
C THR A 221 1.14 5.49 -25.56
N ASP A 222 1.66 4.51 -26.30
CA ASP A 222 1.17 3.13 -26.24
C ASP A 222 1.60 2.49 -24.90
N LEU A 223 0.61 2.21 -24.05
CA LEU A 223 0.86 1.68 -22.71
C LEU A 223 1.16 0.18 -22.71
N GLU A 224 0.74 -0.59 -23.72
CA GLU A 224 1.13 -2.01 -23.80
C GLU A 224 2.59 -2.12 -24.23
N ASP A 225 3.04 -1.32 -25.21
CA ASP A 225 4.45 -1.26 -25.60
C ASP A 225 5.33 -0.76 -24.45
N LEU A 226 4.93 0.31 -23.77
CA LEU A 226 5.65 0.83 -22.60
C LEU A 226 5.71 -0.19 -21.46
N ALA A 227 4.65 -0.97 -21.24
CA ALA A 227 4.68 -2.05 -20.26
C ALA A 227 5.72 -3.11 -20.66
N GLN A 228 5.85 -3.40 -21.95
CA GLN A 228 6.80 -4.39 -22.46
C GLN A 228 8.26 -3.90 -22.36
N GLU A 229 8.52 -2.59 -22.50
CA GLU A 229 9.85 -1.99 -22.28
C GLU A 229 10.42 -2.28 -20.89
N CYS A 230 9.57 -2.49 -19.89
CA CYS A 230 9.97 -2.80 -18.51
C CYS A 230 9.52 -4.19 -18.03
N ALA A 231 9.31 -5.15 -18.94
CA ALA A 231 8.90 -6.51 -18.61
C ALA A 231 10.07 -7.40 -18.10
N SER A 232 10.43 -7.26 -16.82
CA SER A 232 11.40 -8.14 -16.13
C SER A 232 10.97 -8.50 -14.71
N LYS A 233 11.67 -9.44 -14.06
CA LYS A 233 11.42 -9.80 -12.66
C LYS A 233 11.72 -8.64 -11.72
N GLU A 234 12.82 -7.91 -11.94
CA GLU A 234 13.20 -6.74 -11.14
C GLU A 234 12.20 -5.59 -11.29
N THR A 235 11.69 -5.35 -12.50
CA THR A 235 10.76 -4.26 -12.81
C THR A 235 9.29 -4.70 -12.87
N ILE A 236 8.94 -5.87 -12.31
CA ILE A 236 7.58 -6.43 -12.42
C ILE A 236 6.50 -5.50 -11.85
N GLY A 237 6.85 -4.72 -10.81
CA GLY A 237 5.95 -3.74 -10.23
C GLY A 237 5.61 -2.63 -11.22
N MET A 238 6.62 -2.11 -11.93
CA MET A 238 6.44 -1.11 -12.99
C MET A 238 5.61 -1.68 -14.14
N HIS A 239 6.00 -2.87 -14.63
CA HIS A 239 5.30 -3.58 -15.71
C HIS A 239 3.81 -3.76 -15.40
N THR A 240 3.49 -4.38 -14.26
CA THR A 240 2.09 -4.66 -13.90
C THR A 240 1.30 -3.41 -13.57
N TYR A 241 1.96 -2.35 -13.07
CA TYR A 241 1.34 -1.04 -12.90
C TYR A 241 0.91 -0.45 -14.24
N ILE A 242 1.79 -0.45 -15.25
CA ILE A 242 1.48 0.08 -16.58
C ILE A 242 0.41 -0.77 -17.26
N LYS A 243 0.51 -2.12 -17.22
CA LYS A 243 -0.54 -3.01 -17.76
C LYS A 243 -1.91 -2.80 -17.13
N ALA A 244 -1.96 -2.53 -15.83
CA ALA A 244 -3.22 -2.22 -15.16
C ALA A 244 -3.84 -0.94 -15.72
N ARG A 245 -3.03 0.07 -16.06
CA ARG A 245 -3.52 1.31 -16.67
C ARG A 245 -3.91 1.10 -18.14
N ALA A 246 -3.12 0.36 -18.91
CA ALA A 246 -3.41 0.05 -20.32
C ALA A 246 -4.80 -0.56 -20.49
N CYS A 247 -5.21 -1.45 -19.58
CA CYS A 247 -6.54 -2.06 -19.58
C CYS A 247 -7.60 -1.32 -18.73
N ASN A 248 -7.38 -0.05 -18.37
CA ASN A 248 -8.28 0.74 -17.53
C ASN A 248 -8.72 0.03 -16.23
N PHE A 249 -7.79 -0.70 -15.61
CA PHE A 249 -7.96 -1.47 -14.37
C PHE A 249 -9.03 -2.56 -14.43
N THR A 250 -9.41 -3.02 -15.64
CA THR A 250 -10.35 -4.13 -15.83
C THR A 250 -9.74 -5.48 -15.46
N LYS A 251 -8.41 -5.59 -15.50
CA LYS A 251 -7.64 -6.76 -15.06
C LYS A 251 -6.90 -6.45 -13.76
N SER A 252 -6.78 -7.44 -12.88
CA SER A 252 -6.07 -7.31 -11.61
C SER A 252 -4.84 -8.19 -11.57
N TYR A 253 -3.66 -7.57 -11.59
CA TYR A 253 -2.38 -8.26 -11.52
C TYR A 253 -1.96 -8.51 -10.06
N PHE A 254 -1.45 -9.71 -9.81
CA PHE A 254 -0.98 -10.24 -8.53
C PHE A 254 0.34 -11.01 -8.76
N PRO A 255 1.45 -10.29 -9.01
CA PRO A 255 2.77 -10.90 -9.13
C PRO A 255 3.28 -11.40 -7.77
N MET A 256 4.26 -12.31 -7.78
CA MET A 256 4.95 -12.81 -6.60
C MET A 256 6.47 -12.67 -6.78
N PRO A 257 7.01 -11.44 -6.84
CA PRO A 257 8.45 -11.23 -7.00
C PRO A 257 9.24 -11.66 -5.76
N TYR A 258 10.57 -11.70 -5.90
CA TYR A 258 11.52 -11.95 -4.81
C TYR A 258 11.22 -13.26 -4.06
N ARG A 259 10.93 -14.32 -4.82
CA ARG A 259 10.52 -15.63 -4.28
C ARG A 259 11.55 -16.22 -3.32
N ASP A 260 12.82 -16.02 -3.59
CA ASP A 260 13.97 -16.52 -2.87
C ASP A 260 14.09 -15.99 -1.43
N ILE A 261 13.82 -14.71 -1.18
CA ILE A 261 13.69 -14.20 0.19
C ILE A 261 12.33 -14.58 0.81
N MET A 262 11.26 -14.55 0.01
CA MET A 262 9.91 -14.80 0.50
C MET A 262 9.71 -16.24 0.99
N GLU A 263 10.39 -17.22 0.39
CA GLU A 263 10.31 -18.64 0.76
C GLU A 263 10.85 -18.95 2.16
N ARG A 264 11.56 -18.00 2.78
CA ARG A 264 12.02 -18.11 4.17
C ARG A 264 10.88 -17.94 5.20
N TYR A 265 9.75 -17.39 4.79
CA TYR A 265 8.61 -17.09 5.67
C TYR A 265 7.48 -18.12 5.52
N SER A 266 6.62 -18.23 6.54
CA SER A 266 5.39 -19.04 6.43
C SER A 266 4.47 -18.51 5.31
N ILE A 267 3.59 -19.36 4.79
CA ILE A 267 2.65 -18.98 3.72
C ILE A 267 1.79 -17.77 4.13
N GLU A 268 1.34 -17.70 5.38
CA GLU A 268 0.57 -16.58 5.92
C GLU A 268 1.39 -15.29 5.91
N ARG A 269 2.65 -15.37 6.36
CA ARG A 269 3.53 -14.20 6.38
C ARG A 269 3.85 -13.73 4.96
N GLN A 270 4.14 -14.67 4.05
CA GLN A 270 4.32 -14.37 2.62
C GLN A 270 3.09 -13.66 2.04
N ALA A 271 1.89 -14.22 2.26
CA ALA A 271 0.65 -13.64 1.78
C ALA A 271 0.39 -12.24 2.34
N LEU A 272 0.75 -12.00 3.61
CA LEU A 272 0.59 -10.70 4.26
C LEU A 272 1.55 -9.65 3.69
N ILE A 273 2.83 -9.98 3.54
CA ILE A 273 3.84 -9.10 2.92
C ILE A 273 3.43 -8.78 1.48
N TYR A 274 3.08 -9.79 0.66
CA TYR A 274 2.62 -9.56 -0.71
C TYR A 274 1.33 -8.72 -0.75
N ALA A 275 0.40 -8.93 0.17
CA ALA A 275 -0.84 -8.18 0.23
C ALA A 275 -0.63 -6.69 0.52
N ILE A 276 0.29 -6.38 1.43
CA ILE A 276 0.71 -5.04 1.81
C ILE A 276 1.50 -4.40 0.66
N ALA A 277 2.57 -5.04 0.17
CA ALA A 277 3.39 -4.54 -0.94
C ALA A 277 2.55 -4.20 -2.18
N ARG A 278 1.59 -5.09 -2.52
CA ARG A 278 0.64 -4.84 -3.61
C ARG A 278 -0.16 -3.57 -3.35
N GLN A 279 -0.68 -3.39 -2.14
CA GLN A 279 -1.53 -2.25 -1.81
C GLN A 279 -0.73 -0.93 -1.71
N GLU A 280 0.48 -0.99 -1.17
CA GLU A 280 1.36 0.16 -0.94
C GLU A 280 1.94 0.73 -2.22
N SER A 281 2.58 -0.11 -3.03
CA SER A 281 3.41 0.35 -4.15
C SER A 281 3.14 -0.36 -5.47
N ARG A 282 2.28 -1.40 -5.47
CA ARG A 282 2.19 -2.37 -6.58
C ARG A 282 3.55 -3.02 -6.89
N PHE A 283 4.37 -3.24 -5.87
CA PHE A 283 5.71 -3.84 -5.98
C PHE A 283 6.75 -2.98 -6.71
N VAL A 284 6.52 -1.67 -6.88
CA VAL A 284 7.56 -0.78 -7.44
C VAL A 284 8.59 -0.50 -6.33
N PRO A 285 9.86 -0.96 -6.45
CA PRO A 285 10.87 -0.76 -5.41
C PRO A 285 11.16 0.73 -5.20
N ALA A 286 11.44 1.45 -6.29
CA ALA A 286 11.68 2.88 -6.37
C ALA A 286 10.51 3.83 -5.98
N SER A 287 9.45 3.33 -5.33
CA SER A 287 8.23 4.11 -5.08
C SER A 287 8.40 5.15 -3.96
N VAL A 288 8.01 6.40 -4.24
CA VAL A 288 8.01 7.50 -3.27
C VAL A 288 6.62 8.12 -3.16
N SER A 289 6.10 8.17 -1.93
CA SER A 289 4.81 8.81 -1.65
C SER A 289 4.92 10.33 -1.52
N ARG A 290 3.77 11.02 -1.59
CA ARG A 290 3.69 12.47 -1.32
C ARG A 290 4.13 12.86 0.09
N SER A 291 4.09 11.94 1.06
CA SER A 291 4.58 12.14 2.43
C SER A 291 6.00 11.61 2.65
N PHE A 292 6.66 11.16 1.58
CA PHE A 292 7.94 10.47 1.57
C PHE A 292 7.90 9.18 2.39
N ALA A 293 6.93 8.33 2.08
CA ALA A 293 7.02 6.90 2.36
C ALA A 293 7.78 6.25 1.19
N LEU A 294 8.69 5.33 1.50
CA LEU A 294 9.75 4.87 0.59
C LEU A 294 9.67 3.37 0.36
N GLY A 295 10.13 2.93 -0.82
CA GLY A 295 10.26 1.51 -1.10
C GLY A 295 8.95 0.85 -1.51
N MET A 296 9.05 -0.41 -1.93
CA MET A 296 7.86 -1.23 -2.25
C MET A 296 6.92 -1.44 -1.04
N MET A 297 7.44 -1.26 0.18
CA MET A 297 6.70 -1.41 1.44
C MET A 297 6.26 -0.08 2.06
N GLN A 298 6.56 1.05 1.41
CA GLN A 298 6.16 2.41 1.81
C GLN A 298 6.50 2.73 3.29
N PHE A 299 7.76 2.50 3.66
CA PHE A 299 8.25 2.84 4.99
C PHE A 299 8.45 4.35 5.12
N MET A 300 7.92 4.93 6.20
CA MET A 300 8.20 6.32 6.55
C MET A 300 9.61 6.44 7.17
N PRO A 301 10.37 7.52 6.92
CA PRO A 301 11.70 7.75 7.49
C PRO A 301 11.81 7.50 8.99
N PHE A 302 10.83 7.94 9.80
CA PHE A 302 10.86 7.71 11.25
C PHE A 302 10.76 6.22 11.62
N LEU A 303 10.09 5.42 10.80
CA LEU A 303 9.97 3.97 11.00
C LEU A 303 11.25 3.27 10.55
N ILE A 304 11.90 3.76 9.49
CA ILE A 304 13.23 3.30 9.06
C ILE A 304 14.26 3.56 10.17
N ASP A 305 14.27 4.78 10.73
CA ASP A 305 15.12 5.17 11.87
C ASP A 305 14.86 4.27 13.09
N HIS A 306 13.59 3.94 13.37
CA HIS A 306 13.24 3.08 14.49
C HIS A 306 13.73 1.63 14.27
N VAL A 307 13.37 1.01 13.15
CA VAL A 307 13.73 -0.40 12.87
C VAL A 307 15.25 -0.58 12.76
N SER A 308 15.95 0.34 12.09
CA SER A 308 17.42 0.31 12.03
C SER A 308 18.07 0.37 13.41
N LYS A 309 17.57 1.26 14.28
CA LYS A 309 18.04 1.34 15.68
C LYS A 309 17.80 0.05 16.45
N GLU A 310 16.61 -0.54 16.36
CA GLU A 310 16.30 -1.80 17.05
C GLU A 310 17.16 -2.97 16.55
N LYS A 311 17.50 -2.97 15.25
CA LYS A 311 18.38 -3.98 14.64
C LYS A 311 19.87 -3.69 14.84
N GLY A 312 20.24 -2.55 15.40
CA GLY A 312 21.65 -2.13 15.54
C GLY A 312 22.33 -1.80 14.20
N GLU A 313 21.57 -1.52 13.16
CA GLU A 313 22.06 -1.25 11.81
C GLU A 313 22.23 0.25 11.55
N ARG A 314 23.20 0.60 10.69
CA ARG A 314 23.33 1.94 10.12
C ARG A 314 22.99 1.88 8.64
N ILE A 315 21.89 2.51 8.25
CA ILE A 315 21.42 2.54 6.86
C ILE A 315 21.10 3.97 6.41
N ASP A 316 21.19 4.20 5.10
CA ASP A 316 20.59 5.35 4.45
C ASP A 316 19.10 5.09 4.17
N TYR A 317 18.28 6.14 4.02
CA TYR A 317 16.88 5.94 3.65
C TYR A 317 16.72 5.34 2.25
N ASP A 318 17.67 5.58 1.34
CA ASP A 318 17.62 5.02 -0.01
C ASP A 318 17.87 3.50 -0.01
N ASP A 319 18.44 2.94 1.07
CA ASP A 319 18.64 1.49 1.20
C ASP A 319 17.30 0.73 1.30
N ILE A 320 16.17 1.41 1.55
CA ILE A 320 14.83 0.83 1.55
C ILE A 320 14.25 0.68 0.12
N PHE A 321 14.92 1.22 -0.90
CA PHE A 321 14.57 0.93 -2.28
C PHE A 321 15.04 -0.47 -2.73
N ASP A 322 16.04 -1.05 -2.05
CA ASP A 322 16.38 -2.47 -2.19
C ASP A 322 15.20 -3.34 -1.69
N PRO A 323 14.59 -4.16 -2.57
CA PRO A 323 13.49 -5.04 -2.21
C PRO A 323 13.78 -5.98 -1.03
N TYR A 324 15.02 -6.48 -0.90
CA TYR A 324 15.40 -7.42 0.15
C TYR A 324 15.39 -6.73 1.51
N LYS A 325 16.01 -5.54 1.59
CA LYS A 325 15.99 -4.71 2.80
C LYS A 325 14.56 -4.25 3.13
N ALA A 326 13.75 -3.90 2.14
CA ALA A 326 12.35 -3.52 2.34
C ALA A 326 11.50 -4.67 2.90
N ILE A 327 11.67 -5.89 2.40
CA ILE A 327 10.98 -7.10 2.88
C ILE A 327 11.44 -7.44 4.31
N GLU A 328 12.74 -7.39 4.58
CA GLU A 328 13.29 -7.60 5.91
C GLU A 328 12.70 -6.62 6.95
N TYR A 329 12.66 -5.32 6.62
CA TYR A 329 12.12 -4.29 7.51
C TYR A 329 10.61 -4.44 7.70
N ALA A 330 9.89 -4.81 6.64
CA ALA A 330 8.47 -5.10 6.73
C ALA A 330 8.18 -6.30 7.62
N ASP A 331 8.94 -7.38 7.49
CA ASP A 331 8.79 -8.57 8.33
C ASP A 331 9.02 -8.25 9.82
N TYR A 332 10.10 -7.50 10.13
CA TYR A 332 10.35 -7.02 11.48
C TYR A 332 9.20 -6.18 12.04
N HIS A 333 8.66 -5.25 11.24
CA HIS A 333 7.52 -4.44 11.68
C HIS A 333 6.25 -5.27 11.87
N LEU A 334 6.04 -6.29 11.02
CA LEU A 334 4.89 -7.19 11.12
C LEU A 334 4.98 -8.11 12.34
N ASP A 335 6.16 -8.50 12.81
CA ASP A 335 6.33 -9.23 14.08
C ASP A 335 5.83 -8.40 15.27
N TYR A 336 6.20 -7.11 15.29
CA TYR A 336 5.69 -6.19 16.28
C TYR A 336 4.14 -6.08 16.22
N LEU A 337 3.56 -5.91 15.03
CA LEU A 337 2.10 -5.78 14.89
C LEU A 337 1.36 -7.06 15.27
N THR A 338 1.88 -8.23 14.87
CA THR A 338 1.25 -9.54 15.10
C THR A 338 1.30 -9.98 16.56
N THR A 339 2.20 -9.40 17.37
CA THR A 339 2.19 -9.56 18.84
C THR A 339 0.88 -9.07 19.48
N TYR A 340 0.20 -8.11 18.84
CA TYR A 340 -1.04 -7.51 19.37
C TYR A 340 -2.28 -7.82 18.54
N LEU A 341 -2.12 -8.08 17.25
CA LEU A 341 -3.20 -8.21 16.28
C LEU A 341 -3.06 -9.53 15.54
N TYR A 342 -4.05 -10.40 15.65
CA TYR A 342 -4.01 -11.73 15.06
C TYR A 342 -4.70 -11.74 13.68
N HIS A 343 -5.67 -10.84 13.48
CA HIS A 343 -6.46 -10.81 12.25
C HIS A 343 -5.83 -9.91 11.17
N PRO A 344 -5.66 -10.38 9.92
CA PRO A 344 -4.99 -9.64 8.84
C PRO A 344 -5.60 -8.26 8.54
N LEU A 345 -6.93 -8.11 8.67
CA LEU A 345 -7.59 -6.80 8.54
C LEU A 345 -7.07 -5.76 9.55
N PHE A 346 -6.90 -6.17 10.81
CA PHE A 346 -6.48 -5.24 11.86
C PHE A 346 -4.98 -4.96 11.77
N ILE A 347 -4.18 -5.96 11.40
CA ILE A 347 -2.76 -5.76 11.06
C ILE A 347 -2.64 -4.71 9.95
N ALA A 348 -3.45 -4.82 8.88
CA ALA A 348 -3.47 -3.84 7.80
C ALA A 348 -3.86 -2.42 8.28
N TYR A 349 -4.86 -2.30 9.16
CA TYR A 349 -5.20 -1.01 9.76
C TYR A 349 -4.04 -0.43 10.58
N ALA A 350 -3.30 -1.25 11.30
CA ALA A 350 -2.17 -0.81 12.11
C ALA A 350 -0.94 -0.46 11.27
N TYR A 351 -0.70 -1.18 10.17
CA TYR A 351 0.38 -0.87 9.22
C TYR A 351 0.17 0.52 8.59
N ASN A 352 -1.04 0.80 8.10
CA ASN A 352 -1.35 2.09 7.46
C ASN A 352 -1.61 3.23 8.46
N GLY A 353 -2.45 2.99 9.48
CA GLY A 353 -2.93 4.02 10.41
C GLY A 353 -2.17 4.09 11.74
N GLY A 354 -1.27 3.15 11.99
CA GLY A 354 -0.56 2.99 13.27
C GLY A 354 -1.35 2.17 14.30
N ILE A 355 -0.63 1.37 15.10
CA ILE A 355 -1.22 0.49 16.13
C ILE A 355 -2.03 1.26 17.19
N GLY A 356 -1.62 2.47 17.54
CA GLY A 356 -2.33 3.30 18.52
C GLY A 356 -3.73 3.70 18.04
N PHE A 357 -3.87 4.01 16.75
CA PHE A 357 -5.15 4.26 16.11
C PHE A 357 -6.02 2.99 16.09
N THR A 358 -5.47 1.85 15.66
CA THR A 358 -6.18 0.57 15.60
C THR A 358 -6.67 0.14 16.98
N ARG A 359 -5.83 0.27 18.02
CA ARG A 359 -6.21 -0.03 19.41
C ARG A 359 -7.41 0.82 19.87
N ARG A 360 -7.41 2.13 19.59
CA ARG A 360 -8.53 3.02 19.92
C ARG A 360 -9.80 2.67 19.14
N LEU A 361 -9.67 2.35 17.86
CA LEU A 361 -10.78 1.90 17.02
C LEU A 361 -11.45 0.66 17.60
N LEU A 362 -10.65 -0.35 17.96
CA LEU A 362 -11.14 -1.63 18.47
C LEU A 362 -11.80 -1.46 19.85
N ARG A 363 -11.17 -0.71 20.76
CA ARG A 363 -11.71 -0.47 22.11
C ARG A 363 -12.97 0.41 22.15
N LYS A 364 -13.32 1.09 21.07
CA LYS A 364 -14.55 1.89 21.01
C LYS A 364 -15.78 0.97 21.15
N ARG A 365 -16.66 1.30 22.11
CA ARG A 365 -17.86 0.51 22.41
C ARG A 365 -18.69 0.21 21.15
N GLY A 366 -19.04 -1.05 20.97
CA GLY A 366 -19.86 -1.55 19.86
C GLY A 366 -19.10 -1.83 18.56
N ASN A 367 -17.84 -1.42 18.42
CA ASN A 367 -17.06 -1.74 17.23
C ASN A 367 -16.62 -3.21 17.25
N PHE A 368 -16.85 -3.91 16.13
CA PHE A 368 -16.44 -5.28 15.87
C PHE A 368 -16.89 -6.21 17.01
N ARG A 369 -18.18 -6.17 17.33
CA ARG A 369 -18.89 -7.03 18.29
C ARG A 369 -20.08 -7.68 17.59
N PRO A 370 -20.63 -8.80 18.11
CA PRO A 370 -21.82 -9.41 17.52
C PRO A 370 -22.98 -8.43 17.47
N GLY A 371 -23.69 -8.40 16.35
CA GLY A 371 -24.84 -7.51 16.17
C GLY A 371 -25.33 -7.50 14.72
N PRO A 372 -26.51 -6.90 14.47
CA PRO A 372 -27.04 -6.77 13.12
C PRO A 372 -26.05 -6.05 12.20
N PHE A 373 -25.80 -6.64 11.03
CA PHE A 373 -24.88 -6.12 9.99
C PHE A 373 -23.40 -6.03 10.43
N GLU A 374 -23.02 -6.56 11.58
CA GLU A 374 -21.61 -6.65 11.96
C GLU A 374 -20.92 -7.83 11.24
N PRO A 375 -19.63 -7.72 10.92
CA PRO A 375 -18.70 -6.60 11.19
C PRO A 375 -18.76 -5.47 10.13
N TYR A 376 -19.62 -5.59 9.12
CA TYR A 376 -19.68 -4.64 8.00
C TYR A 376 -19.96 -3.22 8.45
N LEU A 377 -20.89 -3.07 9.40
CA LEU A 377 -21.23 -1.77 9.97
C LEU A 377 -20.05 -1.11 10.68
N SER A 378 -19.29 -1.86 11.49
CA SER A 378 -18.07 -1.36 12.13
C SER A 378 -17.01 -0.91 11.13
N MET A 379 -16.82 -1.66 10.04
CA MET A 379 -15.93 -1.25 8.96
C MET A 379 -16.40 0.08 8.37
N GLU A 380 -17.67 0.24 7.99
CA GLU A 380 -18.13 1.48 7.33
C GLU A 380 -18.18 2.70 8.24
N LYS A 381 -18.38 2.53 9.56
CA LYS A 381 -18.38 3.61 10.55
C LYS A 381 -17.00 4.17 10.89
N MET A 382 -15.93 3.53 10.46
CA MET A 382 -14.56 4.00 10.66
C MET A 382 -14.34 5.35 9.98
N THR A 383 -14.01 6.38 10.75
CA THR A 383 -13.87 7.76 10.27
C THR A 383 -12.62 7.97 9.43
N ASN A 384 -11.54 7.25 9.72
CA ASN A 384 -10.36 7.22 8.87
C ASN A 384 -10.67 6.38 7.61
N VAL A 385 -11.13 7.07 6.56
CA VAL A 385 -11.52 6.49 5.26
C VAL A 385 -10.32 5.79 4.60
N GLU A 386 -9.13 6.36 4.69
CA GLU A 386 -7.92 5.80 4.09
C GLU A 386 -7.62 4.42 4.69
N ALA A 387 -7.49 4.34 6.02
CA ALA A 387 -7.25 3.09 6.71
C ALA A 387 -8.40 2.09 6.48
N ARG A 388 -9.66 2.55 6.46
CA ARG A 388 -10.84 1.71 6.19
C ARG A 388 -10.72 1.00 4.84
N GLU A 389 -10.51 1.75 3.77
CA GLU A 389 -10.44 1.17 2.43
C GLU A 389 -9.13 0.40 2.22
N TYR A 390 -8.03 0.84 2.83
CA TYR A 390 -6.75 0.14 2.85
C TYR A 390 -6.90 -1.27 3.42
N GLY A 391 -7.47 -1.42 4.62
CA GLY A 391 -7.62 -2.73 5.24
C GLY A 391 -8.53 -3.67 4.44
N LYS A 392 -9.62 -3.16 3.85
CA LYS A 392 -10.48 -3.98 2.97
C LYS A 392 -9.70 -4.52 1.77
N ARG A 393 -8.85 -3.68 1.16
CA ARG A 393 -8.01 -4.04 0.02
C ARG A 393 -6.90 -5.03 0.41
N VAL A 394 -6.20 -4.80 1.53
CA VAL A 394 -5.17 -5.73 2.01
C VAL A 394 -5.77 -7.07 2.38
N LEU A 395 -6.92 -7.14 3.06
CA LEU A 395 -7.56 -8.41 3.37
C LEU A 395 -7.98 -9.18 2.09
N THR A 396 -8.49 -8.45 1.09
CA THR A 396 -8.80 -9.04 -0.23
C THR A 396 -7.52 -9.60 -0.87
N ASN A 397 -6.44 -8.82 -0.87
CA ASN A 397 -5.15 -9.25 -1.44
C ASN A 397 -4.58 -10.46 -0.70
N TYR A 398 -4.66 -10.47 0.63
CA TYR A 398 -4.19 -11.54 1.49
C TYR A 398 -4.84 -12.86 1.10
N VAL A 399 -6.18 -12.88 1.00
CA VAL A 399 -6.91 -14.08 0.57
C VAL A 399 -6.49 -14.52 -0.83
N VAL A 400 -6.31 -13.60 -1.78
CA VAL A 400 -5.84 -13.96 -3.13
C VAL A 400 -4.44 -14.57 -3.10
N TYR A 401 -3.50 -13.99 -2.33
CA TYR A 401 -2.14 -14.53 -2.23
C TYR A 401 -2.07 -15.86 -1.50
N MET A 402 -2.87 -16.08 -0.45
CA MET A 402 -2.97 -17.40 0.20
C MET A 402 -3.32 -18.49 -0.82
N ASN A 403 -4.31 -18.24 -1.69
CA ASN A 403 -4.68 -19.19 -2.74
C ASN A 403 -3.57 -19.36 -3.79
N LYS A 404 -2.86 -18.29 -4.16
CA LYS A 404 -1.74 -18.36 -5.12
C LYS A 404 -0.52 -19.11 -4.57
N LEU A 405 -0.32 -19.07 -3.26
CA LEU A 405 0.71 -19.80 -2.54
C LEU A 405 0.29 -21.24 -2.20
N GLY A 406 -0.81 -21.73 -2.78
CA GLY A 406 -1.24 -23.12 -2.62
C GLY A 406 -2.00 -23.42 -1.33
N LYS A 407 -2.44 -22.40 -0.57
CA LYS A 407 -3.29 -22.57 0.62
C LYS A 407 -4.73 -22.11 0.34
N PRO A 408 -5.65 -23.04 -0.02
CA PRO A 408 -7.03 -22.70 -0.35
C PRO A 408 -7.70 -21.90 0.77
N THR A 409 -8.14 -20.70 0.46
CA THR A 409 -8.60 -19.74 1.47
C THR A 409 -9.82 -18.99 0.98
N ARG A 410 -10.84 -18.87 1.83
CA ARG A 410 -12.04 -18.05 1.58
C ARG A 410 -12.03 -16.80 2.47
N LEU A 411 -12.66 -15.73 2.00
CA LEU A 411 -12.74 -14.44 2.69
C LEU A 411 -13.80 -14.43 3.79
N LEU A 412 -14.94 -15.08 3.56
CA LEU A 412 -16.07 -15.08 4.51
C LEU A 412 -15.69 -15.58 5.93
N PRO A 413 -14.88 -16.65 6.11
CA PRO A 413 -14.39 -17.05 7.43
C PRO A 413 -13.67 -15.94 8.19
N PHE A 414 -12.76 -15.19 7.55
CA PHE A 414 -12.10 -14.03 8.17
C PHE A 414 -13.13 -12.99 8.62
N ILE A 415 -14.09 -12.66 7.75
CA ILE A 415 -15.14 -11.71 8.11
C ILE A 415 -15.94 -12.18 9.34
N LYS A 416 -16.27 -13.46 9.45
CA LYS A 416 -17.00 -14.00 10.61
C LYS A 416 -16.22 -13.88 11.92
N THR A 417 -14.89 -14.02 11.88
CA THR A 417 -14.06 -13.92 13.10
C THR A 417 -13.90 -12.50 13.62
N LEU A 418 -14.17 -11.46 12.80
CA LEU A 418 -13.95 -10.06 13.20
C LEU A 418 -14.74 -9.62 14.43
N THR A 419 -15.88 -10.26 14.72
CA THR A 419 -16.71 -9.95 15.89
C THR A 419 -16.30 -10.70 17.15
N ASP A 420 -15.32 -11.59 17.06
CA ASP A 420 -14.72 -12.32 18.18
C ASP A 420 -13.35 -11.73 18.54
N PRO A 421 -13.25 -10.95 19.63
CA PRO A 421 -11.98 -10.37 20.06
C PRO A 421 -10.87 -11.39 20.32
N TYR A 422 -11.21 -12.57 20.85
CA TYR A 422 -10.21 -13.59 21.21
C TYR A 422 -9.43 -14.08 19.99
N GLN A 423 -10.06 -14.06 18.82
CA GLN A 423 -9.45 -14.45 17.54
C GLN A 423 -8.78 -13.30 16.79
N THR A 424 -8.89 -12.05 17.27
CA THR A 424 -8.53 -10.89 16.46
C THR A 424 -7.48 -9.98 17.08
N ASP A 425 -7.47 -9.82 18.40
CA ASP A 425 -6.52 -8.93 19.07
C ASP A 425 -6.30 -9.23 20.55
N ARG A 426 -5.20 -8.68 21.07
CA ARG A 426 -4.83 -8.72 22.49
C ARG A 426 -5.49 -7.62 23.33
N PHE A 427 -6.13 -6.63 22.73
CA PHE A 427 -6.56 -5.41 23.43
C PHE A 427 -7.92 -5.51 24.12
N ARG A 428 -8.75 -6.47 23.70
CA ARG A 428 -10.18 -6.58 24.01
C ARG A 428 -10.57 -7.92 24.67
N LYS A 429 -9.57 -8.67 25.14
CA LYS A 429 -9.76 -9.87 25.97
C LYS A 429 -10.52 -9.52 27.23
#